data_AF-A0A952B5P3-F1
#
_entry.id   AF-A0A952B5P3-F1
#
_cell.length_a   1.000
_cell.length_b   1.000
_cell.length_c   1.000
_cell.angle_alpha   90.00
_cell.angle_beta   90.00
_cell.angle_gamma   90.00
#
_symmetry.space_group_name_H-M   'P 1'
#
loop_
_entity.id
_entity.type
_entity.pdbx_description
1 polymer ?
#
loop_
_entity_poly.entity_id
_entity_poly.type
_entity_poly.pdbx_seq_one_letter_code
_entity_poly.pdbx_strand_id
1 'polypeptide(L)'
;MDPIVSVIIPTYNRVDDLVIAIESVQMQTFKDLEIIVVDDGSTDNTKQVVASHTICDGRIRYIDMGRNSGCPVHPRNTGCANAKGKYLAFLDSDDLWEPEKLKLQVWYLEVTGEVFSYHNMLVKYVDVGRSELWSKMSTCFSGEVFEVLLRKNFVPTSSVLIRSSVYNEFGPMDWKFKISHDWDLWLKVASKYQFHYIPDNLGGTLSIHYGSVIGDVHKRREESRKIVRKWKSEVSRRWYYKIMLYYYLMEVFDVLPKFLQGWVRSWWYEQERYK
;
A
#
# COMPACT_ATOMS: atom_id res chain seq x y z
N MET A 1 -18.69 -12.73 18.12
CA MET A 1 -18.32 -11.30 18.18
C MET A 1 -17.63 -10.96 16.88
N ASP A 2 -17.83 -9.76 16.35
CA ASP A 2 -17.11 -9.33 15.15
C ASP A 2 -15.63 -9.07 15.49
N PRO A 3 -14.68 -9.38 14.58
CA PRO A 3 -13.25 -9.22 14.83
C PRO A 3 -12.87 -7.74 15.00
N ILE A 4 -11.76 -7.43 15.67
CA ILE A 4 -11.24 -6.06 15.71
C ILE A 4 -10.55 -5.69 14.39
N VAL A 5 -9.78 -6.61 13.80
CA VAL A 5 -9.06 -6.37 12.53
C VAL A 5 -9.53 -7.33 11.44
N SER A 6 -9.82 -6.80 10.26
CA SER A 6 -9.93 -7.61 9.03
C SER A 6 -8.65 -7.42 8.22
N VAL A 7 -7.91 -8.51 8.04
CA VAL A 7 -6.73 -8.55 7.17
C VAL A 7 -7.18 -8.96 5.77
N ILE A 8 -6.88 -8.15 4.76
CA ILE A 8 -7.28 -8.37 3.38
C ILE A 8 -6.04 -8.79 2.58
N ILE A 9 -6.06 -10.02 2.06
CA ILE A 9 -4.98 -10.61 1.26
C ILE A 9 -5.49 -10.90 -0.16
N PRO A 10 -5.26 -10.00 -1.12
CA PRO A 10 -5.57 -10.23 -2.52
C PRO A 10 -4.50 -11.12 -3.14
N THR A 11 -4.91 -12.14 -3.90
CA THR A 11 -3.98 -13.09 -4.55
C THR A 11 -4.37 -13.40 -5.98
N TYR A 12 -3.37 -13.73 -6.79
CA TYR A 12 -3.54 -14.28 -8.14
C TYR A 12 -2.27 -15.03 -8.57
N ASN A 13 -2.36 -16.36 -8.75
CA ASN A 13 -1.29 -17.23 -9.27
C ASN A 13 0.07 -17.07 -8.55
N ARG A 14 0.07 -17.03 -7.20
CA ARG A 14 1.27 -16.91 -6.36
C ARG A 14 1.13 -17.70 -5.07
N VAL A 15 0.71 -18.96 -5.19
CA VAL A 15 0.42 -19.81 -4.02
C VAL A 15 1.59 -19.91 -3.01
N ASP A 16 2.83 -19.97 -3.48
CA ASP A 16 4.00 -20.14 -2.60
C ASP A 16 4.23 -18.93 -1.70
N ASP A 17 4.15 -17.71 -2.26
CA ASP A 17 4.28 -16.48 -1.49
C ASP A 17 3.06 -16.28 -0.57
N LEU A 18 1.86 -16.62 -1.06
CA LEU A 18 0.61 -16.51 -0.30
C LEU A 18 0.64 -17.32 1.00
N VAL A 19 1.22 -18.52 0.99
CA VAL A 19 1.36 -19.34 2.21
C VAL A 19 2.12 -18.56 3.27
N ILE A 20 3.25 -17.95 2.90
CA ILE A 20 4.09 -17.19 3.83
C ILE A 20 3.36 -15.95 4.33
N ALA A 21 2.63 -15.26 3.45
CA ALA A 21 1.81 -14.11 3.81
C ALA A 21 0.74 -14.50 4.86
N ILE A 22 -0.03 -15.57 4.61
CA ILE A 22 -1.04 -16.10 5.54
C ILE A 22 -0.40 -16.46 6.88
N GLU A 23 0.68 -17.25 6.87
CA GLU A 23 1.37 -17.69 8.08
C GLU A 23 1.86 -16.50 8.92
N SER A 24 2.36 -15.43 8.28
CA SER A 24 2.79 -14.21 8.99
C SER A 24 1.63 -13.52 9.74
N VAL A 25 0.41 -13.62 9.23
CA VAL A 25 -0.80 -13.11 9.89
C VAL A 25 -1.24 -14.05 11.01
N GLN A 26 -1.16 -15.37 10.80
CA GLN A 26 -1.49 -16.37 11.83
C GLN A 26 -0.59 -16.22 13.06
N MET A 27 0.68 -15.88 12.83
CA MET A 27 1.71 -15.64 13.85
C MET A 27 1.59 -14.30 14.58
N GLN A 28 0.67 -13.41 14.19
CA GLN A 28 0.44 -12.14 14.90
C GLN A 28 0.13 -12.37 16.38
N THR A 29 0.74 -11.58 17.24
CA THR A 29 0.49 -11.60 18.69
C THR A 29 -0.90 -11.07 19.05
N PHE A 30 -1.46 -10.20 18.19
CA PHE A 30 -2.86 -9.76 18.26
C PHE A 30 -3.77 -10.82 17.63
N LYS A 31 -4.72 -11.39 18.39
CA LYS A 31 -5.50 -12.56 17.96
C LYS A 31 -6.92 -12.26 17.49
N ASP A 32 -7.48 -11.11 17.87
CA ASP A 32 -8.86 -10.72 17.54
C ASP A 32 -8.97 -10.17 16.10
N LEU A 33 -8.83 -11.08 15.15
CA LEU A 33 -8.78 -10.78 13.72
C LEU A 33 -9.51 -11.82 12.87
N GLU A 34 -9.89 -11.42 11.66
CA GLU A 34 -10.20 -12.32 10.55
C GLU A 34 -9.19 -12.12 9.40
N ILE A 35 -8.99 -13.17 8.60
CA ILE A 35 -8.11 -13.15 7.43
C ILE A 35 -8.97 -13.41 6.21
N ILE A 36 -9.10 -12.41 5.34
CA ILE A 36 -9.91 -12.49 4.12
C ILE A 36 -8.96 -12.63 2.94
N VAL A 37 -8.82 -13.86 2.44
CA VAL A 37 -8.07 -14.16 1.24
C VAL A 37 -9.01 -14.01 0.05
N VAL A 38 -8.72 -13.05 -0.83
CA VAL A 38 -9.53 -12.78 -2.03
C VAL A 38 -8.72 -13.20 -3.26
N ASP A 39 -9.15 -14.31 -3.87
CA ASP A 39 -8.52 -14.86 -5.05
C ASP A 39 -9.16 -14.29 -6.31
N ASP A 40 -8.36 -13.56 -7.08
CA ASP A 40 -8.74 -12.94 -8.34
C ASP A 40 -8.75 -13.98 -9.49
N GLY A 41 -9.35 -15.15 -9.26
CA GLY A 41 -9.49 -16.22 -10.23
C GLY A 41 -8.19 -16.92 -10.60
N SER A 42 -7.40 -17.33 -9.61
CA SER A 42 -6.19 -18.13 -9.82
C SER A 42 -6.48 -19.45 -10.53
N THR A 43 -5.51 -19.89 -11.32
CA THR A 43 -5.53 -21.14 -12.10
C THR A 43 -4.59 -22.21 -11.54
N ASP A 44 -3.77 -21.85 -10.54
CA ASP A 44 -2.92 -22.78 -9.79
C ASP A 44 -3.71 -23.46 -8.65
N ASN A 45 -3.00 -24.08 -7.70
CA ASN A 45 -3.58 -24.76 -6.54
C ASN A 45 -3.90 -23.82 -5.36
N THR A 46 -4.01 -22.50 -5.58
CA THR A 46 -4.31 -21.50 -4.53
C THR A 46 -5.53 -21.91 -3.69
N LYS A 47 -6.63 -22.31 -4.33
CA LYS A 47 -7.87 -22.70 -3.63
C LYS A 47 -7.66 -23.86 -2.65
N GLN A 48 -6.94 -24.89 -3.10
CA GLN A 48 -6.68 -26.09 -2.31
C GLN A 48 -5.76 -25.77 -1.12
N VAL A 49 -4.77 -24.91 -1.34
CA VAL A 49 -3.84 -24.47 -0.28
C VAL A 49 -4.56 -23.59 0.74
N VAL A 50 -5.35 -22.61 0.33
CA VAL A 50 -6.10 -21.79 1.31
C VAL A 50 -7.11 -22.64 2.09
N ALA A 51 -7.72 -23.65 1.45
CA ALA A 51 -8.60 -24.58 2.12
C ALA A 51 -7.88 -25.37 3.24
N SER A 52 -6.62 -25.78 3.05
CA SER A 52 -5.87 -26.48 4.09
C SER A 52 -5.57 -25.58 5.29
N HIS A 53 -5.22 -24.30 5.07
CA HIS A 53 -5.04 -23.34 6.16
C HIS A 53 -6.36 -23.06 6.90
N THR A 54 -7.49 -23.01 6.18
CA THR A 54 -8.81 -22.77 6.78
C THR A 54 -9.23 -23.90 7.73
N ILE A 55 -8.82 -25.15 7.47
CA ILE A 55 -9.06 -26.28 8.37
C ILE A 55 -8.35 -26.07 9.72
N CYS A 56 -7.13 -25.51 9.69
CA CYS A 56 -6.32 -25.28 10.88
C CYS A 56 -6.64 -23.96 11.61
N ASP A 57 -7.21 -22.99 10.90
CA ASP A 57 -7.51 -21.65 11.42
C ASP A 57 -8.84 -21.12 10.89
N GLY A 58 -9.89 -21.23 11.72
CA GLY A 58 -11.24 -20.78 11.39
C GLY A 58 -11.39 -19.26 11.25
N ARG A 59 -10.33 -18.47 11.45
CA ARG A 59 -10.33 -17.03 11.16
C ARG A 59 -10.18 -16.73 9.67
N ILE A 60 -9.77 -17.73 8.87
CA ILE A 60 -9.53 -17.57 7.43
C ILE A 60 -10.85 -17.70 6.67
N ARG A 61 -11.11 -16.73 5.78
CA ARG A 61 -12.23 -16.70 4.84
C ARG A 61 -11.68 -16.54 3.44
N TYR A 62 -11.98 -17.51 2.59
CA TYR A 62 -11.59 -17.49 1.18
C TYR A 62 -12.74 -17.00 0.30
N ILE A 63 -12.45 -16.05 -0.59
CA ILE A 63 -13.40 -15.51 -1.58
C ILE A 63 -12.80 -15.73 -2.96
N ASP A 64 -13.46 -16.57 -3.75
CA ASP A 64 -13.11 -16.87 -5.13
C ASP A 64 -13.88 -15.93 -6.07
N MET A 65 -13.18 -15.08 -6.81
CA MET A 65 -13.81 -14.18 -7.78
C MET A 65 -14.15 -14.85 -9.11
N GLY A 66 -13.70 -16.09 -9.34
CA GLY A 66 -13.98 -16.91 -10.52
C GLY A 66 -13.27 -16.48 -11.80
N ARG A 67 -12.78 -15.23 -11.91
CA ARG A 67 -11.98 -14.76 -13.04
C ARG A 67 -11.09 -13.59 -12.64
N ASN A 68 -9.93 -13.50 -13.28
CA ASN A 68 -9.00 -12.40 -13.12
C ASN A 68 -9.58 -11.07 -13.61
N SER A 69 -9.70 -10.12 -12.69
CA SER A 69 -10.16 -8.76 -12.92
C SER A 69 -9.14 -7.89 -13.68
N GLY A 70 -7.88 -8.33 -13.73
CA GLY A 70 -6.78 -7.68 -14.40
C GLY A 70 -6.14 -6.56 -13.59
N CYS A 71 -6.49 -6.39 -12.31
CA CYS A 71 -5.83 -5.44 -11.41
C CYS A 71 -6.09 -5.74 -9.91
N PRO A 72 -5.17 -5.33 -9.01
CA PRO A 72 -5.30 -5.50 -7.57
C PRO A 72 -6.52 -4.83 -6.90
N VAL A 73 -7.19 -3.90 -7.60
CA VAL A 73 -8.25 -3.05 -7.03
C VAL A 73 -9.50 -3.84 -6.69
N HIS A 74 -9.93 -4.73 -7.59
CA HIS A 74 -11.17 -5.48 -7.41
C HIS A 74 -11.08 -6.46 -6.23
N PRO A 75 -10.06 -7.32 -6.11
CA PRO A 75 -9.95 -8.20 -4.94
C PRO A 75 -9.81 -7.42 -3.62
N ARG A 76 -9.12 -6.26 -3.59
CA ARG A 76 -9.07 -5.40 -2.39
C ARG A 76 -10.44 -4.87 -2.00
N ASN A 77 -11.17 -4.28 -2.94
CA ASN A 77 -12.50 -3.76 -2.67
C ASN A 77 -13.48 -4.86 -2.27
N THR A 78 -13.39 -6.05 -2.87
CA THR A 78 -14.17 -7.23 -2.46
C THR A 78 -13.84 -7.63 -1.02
N GLY A 79 -12.56 -7.62 -0.64
CA GLY A 79 -12.12 -7.85 0.73
C GLY A 79 -12.69 -6.82 1.70
N CYS A 80 -12.54 -5.53 1.39
CA CYS A 80 -13.09 -4.43 2.20
C CYS A 80 -14.61 -4.53 2.36
N ALA A 81 -15.34 -4.86 1.30
CA ALA A 81 -16.80 -4.99 1.34
C ALA A 81 -17.30 -6.18 2.18
N ASN A 82 -16.44 -7.20 2.39
CA ASN A 82 -16.75 -8.39 3.18
C ASN A 82 -16.13 -8.37 4.59
N ALA A 83 -15.37 -7.31 4.91
CA ALA A 83 -14.72 -7.11 6.19
C ALA A 83 -15.71 -6.71 7.28
N LYS A 84 -15.51 -7.26 8.48
CA LYS A 84 -16.31 -6.98 9.68
C LYS A 84 -15.51 -6.24 10.76
N GLY A 85 -14.21 -6.10 10.56
CA GLY A 85 -13.26 -5.48 11.47
C GLY A 85 -13.56 -4.02 11.72
N LYS A 86 -13.28 -3.55 12.95
CA LYS A 86 -13.16 -2.11 13.26
C LYS A 86 -12.03 -1.45 12.44
N TYR A 87 -11.00 -2.23 12.14
CA TYR A 87 -9.87 -1.83 11.32
C TYR A 87 -9.72 -2.72 10.09
N LEU A 88 -9.27 -2.13 9.00
CA LEU A 88 -8.81 -2.82 7.80
C LEU A 88 -7.28 -2.77 7.74
N ALA A 89 -6.68 -3.94 7.53
CA ALA A 89 -5.26 -4.08 7.25
C ALA A 89 -5.09 -4.72 5.87
N PHE A 90 -4.15 -4.23 5.08
CA PHE A 90 -3.89 -4.73 3.73
C PHE A 90 -2.57 -5.48 3.74
N LEU A 91 -2.52 -6.69 3.19
CA LEU A 91 -1.28 -7.44 3.03
C LEU A 91 -1.24 -8.01 1.63
N ASP A 92 -0.28 -7.58 0.83
CA ASP A 92 -0.07 -8.12 -0.51
C ASP A 92 0.44 -9.57 -0.40
N SER A 93 0.03 -10.44 -1.33
CA SER A 93 0.34 -11.87 -1.28
C SER A 93 1.84 -12.19 -1.36
N ASP A 94 2.66 -11.23 -1.77
CA ASP A 94 4.13 -11.27 -1.88
C ASP A 94 4.86 -10.50 -0.77
N ASP A 95 4.14 -10.12 0.30
CA ASP A 95 4.66 -9.48 1.50
C ASP A 95 4.45 -10.36 2.76
N LEU A 96 5.11 -9.97 3.86
CA LEU A 96 5.00 -10.62 5.17
C LEU A 96 5.02 -9.58 6.30
N TRP A 97 4.46 -9.95 7.47
CA TRP A 97 4.49 -9.12 8.68
C TRP A 97 5.29 -9.71 9.83
N GLU A 98 5.84 -8.81 10.65
CA GLU A 98 6.42 -9.16 11.94
C GLU A 98 5.32 -9.38 12.99
N PRO A 99 5.52 -10.26 13.99
CA PRO A 99 4.46 -10.70 14.91
C PRO A 99 3.77 -9.61 15.73
N GLU A 100 4.40 -8.46 15.95
CA GLU A 100 3.84 -7.37 16.77
C GLU A 100 3.13 -6.27 15.97
N LYS A 101 3.11 -6.37 14.64
CA LYS A 101 2.57 -5.35 13.72
C LYS A 101 1.17 -4.88 14.11
N LEU A 102 0.21 -5.80 14.18
CA LEU A 102 -1.19 -5.46 14.46
C LEU A 102 -1.39 -4.94 15.89
N LYS A 103 -0.69 -5.53 16.87
CA LYS A 103 -0.80 -5.11 18.27
C LYS A 103 -0.37 -3.65 18.45
N LEU A 104 0.76 -3.27 17.86
CA LEU A 104 1.30 -1.91 17.93
C LEU A 104 0.39 -0.88 17.24
N GLN A 105 -0.04 -1.17 16.00
CA GLN A 105 -0.89 -0.25 15.25
C GLN A 105 -2.28 -0.09 15.86
N VAL A 106 -2.91 -1.19 16.31
CA VAL A 106 -4.21 -1.12 17.00
C VAL A 106 -4.07 -0.29 18.27
N TRP A 107 -3.09 -0.59 19.13
CA TRP A 107 -2.84 0.19 20.34
C TRP A 107 -2.70 1.69 20.04
N TYR A 108 -1.91 2.03 19.02
CA TYR A 108 -1.70 3.42 18.64
C TYR A 108 -3.01 4.11 18.23
N LEU A 109 -3.76 3.53 17.29
CA LEU A 109 -5.00 4.11 16.80
C LEU A 109 -6.07 4.23 17.89
N GLU A 110 -6.10 3.31 18.86
CA GLU A 110 -7.00 3.42 20.02
C GLU A 110 -6.59 4.58 20.96
N VAL A 111 -5.29 4.73 21.25
CA VAL A 111 -4.80 5.74 22.19
C VAL A 111 -4.91 7.16 21.62
N THR A 112 -4.61 7.34 20.33
CA THR A 112 -4.61 8.68 19.71
C THR A 112 -5.96 9.08 19.14
N GLY A 113 -6.84 8.11 18.88
CA GLY A 113 -8.09 8.34 18.17
C GLY A 113 -7.90 8.63 16.67
N GLU A 114 -6.67 8.55 16.16
CA GLU A 114 -6.39 8.68 14.73
C GLU A 114 -7.01 7.53 13.93
N VAL A 115 -7.12 7.73 12.61
CA VAL A 115 -7.81 6.79 11.71
C VAL A 115 -6.86 6.02 10.80
N PHE A 116 -5.58 6.40 10.78
CA PHE A 116 -4.61 5.92 9.81
C PHE A 116 -3.22 5.75 10.44
N SER A 117 -2.67 4.56 10.34
CA SER A 117 -1.26 4.32 10.64
C SER A 117 -0.60 3.47 9.57
N TYR A 118 0.71 3.64 9.42
CA TYR A 118 1.55 2.84 8.56
C TYR A 118 2.94 2.68 9.18
N HIS A 119 3.66 1.64 8.80
CA HIS A 119 4.99 1.34 9.37
C HIS A 119 6.07 1.22 8.30
N ASN A 120 7.32 1.11 8.73
CA ASN A 120 8.44 0.86 7.85
C ASN A 120 8.45 -0.59 7.37
N MET A 121 8.95 -0.83 6.16
CA MET A 121 9.03 -2.17 5.59
C MET A 121 10.43 -2.47 5.07
N LEU A 122 10.86 -3.72 5.17
CA LEU A 122 12.07 -4.20 4.52
C LEU A 122 11.77 -4.62 3.08
N VAL A 123 12.42 -3.98 2.13
CA VAL A 123 12.39 -4.32 0.71
C VAL A 123 13.54 -5.27 0.42
N LYS A 124 13.25 -6.47 -0.11
CA LYS A 124 14.24 -7.51 -0.43
C LYS A 124 14.36 -7.68 -1.95
N TYR A 125 15.54 -7.36 -2.48
CA TYR A 125 15.91 -7.54 -3.88
C TYR A 125 16.62 -8.87 -4.07
N VAL A 126 15.87 -9.91 -4.46
CA VAL A 126 16.36 -11.29 -4.49
C VAL A 126 17.40 -11.54 -5.59
N ASP A 127 17.30 -10.82 -6.70
CA ASP A 127 18.19 -10.95 -7.87
C ASP A 127 19.58 -10.35 -7.64
N VAL A 128 19.70 -9.39 -6.72
CA VAL A 128 20.97 -8.72 -6.39
C VAL A 128 21.40 -8.94 -4.94
N GLY A 129 20.68 -9.78 -4.19
CA GLY A 129 21.01 -10.11 -2.79
C GLY A 129 21.06 -8.89 -1.86
N ARG A 130 20.25 -7.86 -2.12
CA ARG A 130 20.23 -6.60 -1.36
C ARG A 130 18.92 -6.46 -0.60
N SER A 131 18.96 -5.88 0.60
CA SER A 131 17.76 -5.45 1.31
C SER A 131 17.90 -4.02 1.81
N GLU A 132 16.81 -3.26 1.75
CA GLU A 132 16.77 -1.88 2.20
C GLU A 132 15.47 -1.59 2.93
N LEU A 133 15.53 -0.78 3.98
CA LEU A 133 14.33 -0.24 4.59
C LEU A 133 13.67 0.75 3.62
N TRP A 134 12.34 0.70 3.53
CA TRP A 134 11.55 1.62 2.74
C TRP A 134 11.87 3.08 3.08
N SER A 135 12.08 3.38 4.36
CA SER A 135 12.47 4.71 4.83
C SER A 135 13.80 5.24 4.28
N LYS A 136 14.68 4.37 3.76
CA LYS A 136 15.91 4.77 3.05
C LYS A 136 15.67 5.07 1.58
N MET A 137 14.60 4.55 1.00
CA MET A 137 14.22 4.74 -0.41
C MET A 137 13.21 5.89 -0.60
N SER A 138 12.39 6.14 0.42
CA SER A 138 11.43 7.24 0.45
C SER A 138 11.31 7.78 1.87
N THR A 139 11.36 9.11 2.01
CA THR A 139 11.09 9.74 3.29
C THR A 139 9.65 9.44 3.72
N CYS A 140 9.49 8.99 4.97
CA CYS A 140 8.20 8.76 5.61
C CYS A 140 7.83 9.95 6.51
N PHE A 141 6.55 10.26 6.59
CA PHE A 141 6.00 11.43 7.30
C PHE A 141 4.84 11.04 8.24
N SER A 142 4.71 11.75 9.36
CA SER A 142 3.54 11.73 10.25
C SER A 142 2.84 13.09 10.25
N GLY A 143 1.59 13.15 10.72
CA GLY A 143 0.80 14.37 10.85
C GLY A 143 0.03 14.69 9.57
N GLU A 144 -0.01 15.97 9.20
CA GLU A 144 -0.66 16.44 7.98
C GLU A 144 0.23 16.16 6.77
N VAL A 145 -0.09 15.10 6.04
CA VAL A 145 0.77 14.60 4.96
C VAL A 145 0.22 14.83 3.56
N PHE A 146 -0.94 15.48 3.40
CA PHE A 146 -1.61 15.61 2.10
C PHE A 146 -0.69 16.16 0.99
N GLU A 147 -0.02 17.30 1.24
CA GLU A 147 0.82 17.93 0.21
C GLU A 147 2.05 17.08 -0.18
N VAL A 148 2.69 16.46 0.81
CA VAL A 148 3.85 15.58 0.56
C VAL A 148 3.43 14.26 -0.08
N LEU A 149 2.25 13.74 0.28
CA LEU A 149 1.69 12.53 -0.30
C LEU A 149 1.25 12.77 -1.75
N LEU A 150 0.72 13.97 -2.07
CA LEU A 150 0.33 14.34 -3.44
C LEU A 150 1.53 14.44 -4.39
N ARG A 151 2.74 14.67 -3.86
CA ARG A 151 3.97 14.67 -4.67
C ARG A 151 4.43 13.27 -5.04
N LYS A 152 4.26 12.31 -4.14
CA LYS A 152 4.73 10.92 -4.30
C LYS A 152 4.07 10.04 -3.26
N ASN A 153 3.55 8.89 -3.67
CA ASN A 153 3.13 7.87 -2.72
C ASN A 153 4.37 7.31 -1.98
N PHE A 154 4.47 7.59 -0.68
CA PHE A 154 5.51 7.07 0.20
C PHE A 154 4.98 6.03 1.19
N VAL A 155 3.69 5.66 1.11
CA VAL A 155 3.04 4.72 2.02
C VAL A 155 2.96 3.34 1.34
N PRO A 156 3.73 2.33 1.79
CA PRO A 156 3.56 0.96 1.32
C PRO A 156 2.18 0.44 1.71
N THR A 157 1.44 -0.14 0.76
CA THR A 157 0.08 -0.65 1.04
C THR A 157 0.09 -1.69 2.18
N SER A 158 1.04 -2.63 2.14
CA SER A 158 1.13 -3.68 3.17
C SER A 158 1.47 -3.19 4.57
N SER A 159 1.91 -1.93 4.74
CA SER A 159 2.22 -1.42 6.06
C SER A 159 1.04 -0.77 6.77
N VAL A 160 -0.09 -0.62 6.09
CA VAL A 160 -1.20 0.20 6.56
C VAL A 160 -2.14 -0.56 7.53
N LEU A 161 -2.64 0.18 8.52
CA LEU A 161 -3.85 -0.12 9.28
C LEU A 161 -4.74 1.14 9.27
N ILE A 162 -5.98 1.01 8.80
CA ILE A 162 -6.97 2.10 8.79
C ILE A 162 -8.23 1.72 9.55
N ARG A 163 -8.95 2.70 10.09
CA ARG A 163 -10.32 2.47 10.58
C ARG A 163 -11.26 2.17 9.43
N SER A 164 -12.11 1.16 9.57
CA SER A 164 -13.09 0.78 8.54
C SER A 164 -14.10 1.90 8.24
N SER A 165 -14.34 2.81 9.19
CA SER A 165 -15.19 3.99 8.97
C SER A 165 -14.68 4.90 7.84
N VAL A 166 -13.37 4.89 7.58
CA VAL A 166 -12.75 5.62 6.46
C VAL A 166 -13.28 5.11 5.13
N TYR A 167 -13.47 3.80 5.00
CA TYR A 167 -14.03 3.18 3.80
C TYR A 167 -15.49 3.57 3.56
N ASN A 168 -16.27 3.71 4.64
CA ASN A 168 -17.66 4.18 4.56
C ASN A 168 -17.75 5.67 4.15
N GLU A 169 -16.77 6.48 4.56
CA GLU A 169 -16.74 7.90 4.24
C GLU A 169 -16.29 8.17 2.80
N PHE A 170 -15.18 7.56 2.37
CA PHE A 170 -14.54 7.87 1.08
C PHE A 170 -14.90 6.90 -0.04
N GLY A 171 -15.60 5.83 0.30
CA GLY A 171 -15.97 4.75 -0.61
C GLY A 171 -14.81 3.84 -0.99
N PRO A 172 -15.06 2.91 -1.94
CA PRO A 172 -14.06 1.98 -2.44
C PRO A 172 -12.88 2.69 -3.11
N MET A 173 -11.78 1.94 -3.26
CA MET A 173 -10.68 2.33 -4.13
C MET A 173 -11.18 2.48 -5.57
N ASP A 174 -10.80 3.55 -6.25
CA ASP A 174 -11.33 3.90 -7.57
C ASP A 174 -10.71 3.02 -8.67
N TRP A 175 -11.57 2.26 -9.35
CA TRP A 175 -11.20 1.31 -10.41
C TRP A 175 -10.53 1.96 -11.63
N LYS A 176 -10.60 3.29 -11.76
CA LYS A 176 -9.90 4.04 -12.81
C LYS A 176 -8.38 4.05 -12.63
N PHE A 177 -7.88 3.79 -11.42
CA PHE A 177 -6.46 3.70 -11.12
C PHE A 177 -6.11 2.23 -10.90
N LYS A 178 -5.45 1.57 -11.85
CA LYS A 178 -5.12 0.14 -11.71
C LYS A 178 -3.88 -0.07 -10.85
N ILE A 179 -2.97 0.91 -10.84
CA ILE A 179 -1.70 0.84 -10.14
C ILE A 179 -1.71 1.74 -8.90
N SER A 180 -2.28 2.94 -8.99
CA SER A 180 -2.27 3.95 -7.91
C SER A 180 -3.60 4.05 -7.15
N HIS A 181 -4.34 2.94 -7.07
CA HIS A 181 -5.63 2.85 -6.38
C HIS A 181 -5.54 3.11 -4.87
N ASP A 182 -4.48 2.59 -4.25
CA ASP A 182 -4.12 2.79 -2.86
C ASP A 182 -3.84 4.28 -2.60
N TRP A 183 -3.02 4.89 -3.46
CA TRP A 183 -2.62 6.27 -3.35
C TRP A 183 -3.81 7.24 -3.48
N ASP A 184 -4.77 6.95 -4.37
CA ASP A 184 -6.01 7.71 -4.46
C ASP A 184 -6.78 7.70 -3.14
N LEU A 185 -6.93 6.53 -2.52
CA LEU A 185 -7.59 6.42 -1.23
C LEU A 185 -6.81 7.14 -0.14
N TRP A 186 -5.49 6.93 -0.05
CA TRP A 186 -4.63 7.60 0.93
C TRP A 186 -4.71 9.13 0.83
N LEU A 187 -4.79 9.69 -0.38
CA LEU A 187 -4.99 11.13 -0.56
C LEU A 187 -6.34 11.62 -0.06
N LYS A 188 -7.41 10.85 -0.28
CA LYS A 188 -8.73 11.18 0.29
C LYS A 188 -8.67 11.20 1.82
N VAL A 189 -8.03 10.20 2.44
CA VAL A 189 -7.86 10.19 3.90
C VAL A 189 -7.01 11.36 4.38
N ALA A 190 -5.85 11.58 3.76
CA ALA A 190 -4.91 12.64 4.13
C ALA A 190 -5.48 14.05 3.97
N SER A 191 -6.49 14.23 3.11
CA SER A 191 -7.18 15.53 2.95
C SER A 191 -8.00 15.94 4.17
N LYS A 192 -8.28 15.01 5.09
CA LYS A 192 -9.11 15.26 6.29
C LYS A 192 -8.47 14.79 7.59
N TYR A 193 -7.61 13.78 7.54
CA TYR A 193 -7.04 13.12 8.70
C TYR A 193 -5.53 13.09 8.67
N GLN A 194 -4.94 13.13 9.86
CA GLN A 194 -3.51 12.95 10.06
C GLN A 194 -3.13 11.47 9.94
N PHE A 195 -1.89 11.24 9.53
CA PHE A 195 -1.30 9.90 9.41
C PHE A 195 -0.29 9.70 10.52
N HIS A 196 -0.24 8.48 11.08
CA HIS A 196 0.86 8.07 11.93
C HIS A 196 1.83 7.14 11.24
N TYR A 197 3.11 7.52 11.26
CA TYR A 197 4.21 6.65 10.86
C TYR A 197 4.89 6.01 12.07
N ILE A 198 4.94 4.68 12.06
CA ILE A 198 5.73 3.88 13.01
C ILE A 198 7.08 3.55 12.36
N PRO A 199 8.21 4.04 12.90
CA PRO A 199 9.52 3.88 12.26
C PRO A 199 10.07 2.45 12.31
N ASP A 200 9.51 1.59 13.17
CA ASP A 200 9.88 0.20 13.31
C ASP A 200 9.58 -0.58 12.02
N ASN A 201 10.48 -1.52 11.71
CA ASN A 201 10.27 -2.46 10.64
C ASN A 201 9.32 -3.57 11.09
N LEU A 202 8.04 -3.47 10.72
CA LEU A 202 7.00 -4.42 11.14
C LEU A 202 6.52 -5.33 9.99
N GLY A 203 7.26 -5.37 8.88
CA GLY A 203 6.99 -6.26 7.76
C GLY A 203 7.97 -6.07 6.62
N GLY A 204 7.75 -6.76 5.50
CA GLY A 204 8.63 -6.64 4.35
C GLY A 204 8.17 -7.48 3.17
N THR A 205 8.88 -7.31 2.07
CA THR A 205 8.59 -8.02 0.81
C THR A 205 9.30 -9.36 0.81
N LEU A 206 8.63 -10.41 0.32
CA LEU A 206 9.23 -11.73 0.15
C LEU A 206 10.26 -11.71 -0.98
N SER A 207 9.82 -11.30 -2.17
CA SER A 207 10.65 -11.32 -3.37
C SER A 207 10.33 -10.16 -4.30
N ILE A 208 11.23 -9.18 -4.37
CA ILE A 208 11.20 -8.17 -5.42
C ILE A 208 12.39 -8.41 -6.35
N HIS A 209 12.13 -8.48 -7.66
CA HIS A 209 13.20 -8.36 -8.65
C HIS A 209 13.55 -6.87 -8.80
N TYR A 210 14.83 -6.51 -8.88
CA TYR A 210 15.29 -5.12 -8.97
C TYR A 210 14.61 -4.33 -10.11
N GLY A 211 14.23 -5.00 -11.21
CA GLY A 211 13.44 -4.43 -12.31
C GLY A 211 11.90 -4.47 -12.14
N SER A 212 11.35 -5.23 -11.19
CA SER A 212 9.90 -5.34 -10.97
C SER A 212 9.31 -4.11 -10.24
N VAL A 213 10.11 -3.48 -9.37
CA VAL A 213 9.82 -2.12 -8.84
C VAL A 213 9.71 -1.11 -10.00
N ILE A 214 10.24 -1.44 -11.18
CA ILE A 214 10.26 -0.68 -12.43
C ILE A 214 9.27 -1.26 -13.48
N GLY A 215 8.20 -1.97 -13.05
CA GLY A 215 7.03 -2.23 -13.92
C GLY A 215 6.63 -0.99 -14.73
N ASP A 216 5.95 -1.13 -15.88
CA ASP A 216 5.77 -0.05 -16.87
C ASP A 216 5.75 1.38 -16.29
N VAL A 217 6.93 2.00 -16.26
CA VAL A 217 7.18 3.28 -15.57
C VAL A 217 6.33 4.37 -16.20
N HIS A 218 6.05 4.25 -17.50
CA HIS A 218 5.18 5.14 -18.22
C HIS A 218 3.75 5.06 -17.70
N LYS A 219 3.18 3.85 -17.53
CA LYS A 219 1.83 3.68 -16.94
C LYS A 219 1.73 4.27 -15.54
N ARG A 220 2.73 4.03 -14.67
CA ARG A 220 2.75 4.61 -13.32
C ARG A 220 2.81 6.12 -13.32
N ARG A 221 3.68 6.70 -14.14
CA ARG A 221 3.77 8.16 -14.30
C ARG A 221 2.49 8.75 -14.90
N GLU A 222 1.84 8.04 -15.82
CA GLU A 222 0.55 8.45 -16.38
C GLU A 222 -0.55 8.47 -15.30
N GLU A 223 -0.72 7.40 -14.53
CA GLU A 223 -1.68 7.35 -13.42
C GLU A 223 -1.36 8.41 -12.36
N SER A 224 -0.08 8.62 -12.05
CA SER A 224 0.33 9.68 -11.11
C SER A 224 -0.11 11.07 -11.56
N ARG A 225 0.04 11.38 -12.86
CA ARG A 225 -0.47 12.64 -13.43
C ARG A 225 -2.00 12.72 -13.37
N LYS A 226 -2.72 11.60 -13.55
CA LYS A 226 -4.18 11.57 -13.42
C LYS A 226 -4.60 11.88 -11.98
N ILE A 227 -3.91 11.33 -10.99
CA ILE A 227 -4.11 11.65 -9.57
C ILE A 227 -3.85 13.13 -9.29
N VAL A 228 -2.70 13.67 -9.68
CA VAL A 228 -2.38 15.09 -9.44
C VAL A 228 -3.40 16.02 -10.11
N ARG A 229 -3.88 15.67 -11.32
CA ARG A 229 -4.96 16.42 -11.99
C ARG A 229 -6.29 16.36 -11.26
N LYS A 230 -6.63 15.21 -10.65
CA LYS A 230 -7.85 15.03 -9.84
C LYS A 230 -7.89 16.02 -8.66
N TRP A 231 -6.74 16.28 -8.04
CA TRP A 231 -6.61 17.16 -6.88
C TRP A 231 -6.27 18.62 -7.21
N LYS A 232 -6.39 19.03 -8.48
CA LYS A 232 -6.01 20.38 -8.92
C LYS A 232 -6.74 21.50 -8.19
N SER A 233 -8.00 21.31 -7.81
CA SER A 233 -8.81 22.32 -7.11
C SER A 233 -8.43 22.49 -5.64
N GLU A 234 -7.86 21.45 -5.03
CA GLU A 234 -7.58 21.39 -3.60
C GLU A 234 -6.18 21.94 -3.24
N VAL A 235 -5.39 22.35 -4.24
CA VAL A 235 -4.06 22.91 -4.04
C VAL A 235 -3.89 24.24 -4.76
N SER A 236 -3.01 25.09 -4.23
CA SER A 236 -2.69 26.36 -4.90
C SER A 236 -2.16 26.11 -6.32
N ARG A 237 -2.49 27.03 -7.24
CA ARG A 237 -2.03 26.97 -8.63
C ARG A 237 -0.51 26.81 -8.74
N ARG A 238 0.25 27.53 -7.91
CA ARG A 238 1.71 27.43 -7.84
C ARG A 238 2.17 26.02 -7.49
N TRP A 239 1.54 25.41 -6.48
CA TRP A 239 1.85 24.04 -6.07
C TRP A 239 1.48 23.00 -7.12
N TYR A 240 0.30 23.09 -7.70
CA TYR A 240 -0.14 22.19 -8.77
C TYR A 240 0.88 22.14 -9.93
N TYR A 241 1.26 23.31 -10.46
CA TYR A 241 2.21 23.35 -11.59
C TYR A 241 3.61 22.90 -11.18
N LYS A 242 4.01 23.10 -9.93
CA LYS A 242 5.28 22.58 -9.40
C LYS A 242 5.31 21.05 -9.37
N ILE A 243 4.24 20.41 -8.91
CA ILE A 243 4.12 18.94 -8.89
C ILE A 243 4.03 18.40 -10.33
N MET A 244 3.23 19.02 -11.19
CA MET A 244 3.13 18.61 -12.59
C MET A 244 4.47 18.73 -13.32
N LEU A 245 5.22 19.83 -13.10
CA LEU A 245 6.55 20.02 -13.67
C LEU A 245 7.50 18.91 -13.23
N TYR A 246 7.46 18.49 -11.97
CA TYR A 246 8.22 17.34 -11.49
C TYR A 246 7.91 16.07 -12.31
N TYR A 247 6.64 15.71 -12.46
CA TYR A 247 6.27 14.51 -13.23
C TYR A 247 6.70 14.57 -14.70
N TYR A 248 6.63 15.75 -15.33
CA TYR A 248 7.12 15.92 -16.70
C TYR A 248 8.64 15.84 -16.80
N LEU A 249 9.38 16.46 -15.87
CA LEU A 249 10.84 16.39 -15.83
C LEU A 249 11.32 14.95 -15.63
N MET A 250 10.64 14.16 -14.80
CA MET A 250 10.96 12.75 -14.59
C MET A 250 10.72 11.90 -15.85
N GLU A 251 9.74 12.26 -16.69
CA GLU A 251 9.43 11.54 -17.92
C GLU A 251 10.54 11.69 -18.97
N VAL A 252 11.15 12.87 -19.03
CA VAL A 252 12.24 13.18 -19.98
C VAL A 252 13.63 13.07 -19.34
N PHE A 253 13.74 12.71 -18.06
CA PHE A 253 14.99 12.78 -17.30
C PHE A 253 16.16 12.08 -18.02
N ASP A 254 15.93 10.87 -18.50
CA ASP A 254 16.96 10.04 -19.13
C ASP A 254 17.40 10.58 -20.51
N VAL A 255 16.59 11.42 -21.16
CA VAL A 255 16.92 12.09 -22.43
C VAL A 255 17.42 13.53 -22.23
N LEU A 256 17.39 14.06 -21.01
CA LEU A 256 17.96 15.38 -20.72
C LEU A 256 19.49 15.34 -20.80
N PRO A 257 20.14 16.40 -21.32
CA PRO A 257 21.57 16.61 -21.15
C PRO A 257 22.03 16.46 -19.69
N LYS A 258 23.21 15.89 -19.44
CA LYS A 258 23.73 15.61 -18.08
C LYS A 258 23.71 16.82 -17.13
N PHE A 259 23.96 18.04 -17.64
CA PHE A 259 23.91 19.25 -16.84
C PHE A 259 22.48 19.57 -16.35
N LEU A 260 21.45 19.34 -17.19
CA LEU A 260 20.05 19.46 -16.79
C LEU A 260 19.64 18.33 -15.84
N GLN A 261 20.15 17.11 -16.02
CA GLN A 261 19.93 16.03 -15.05
C GLN A 261 20.44 16.41 -13.65
N GLY A 262 21.64 17.01 -13.56
CA GLY A 262 22.19 17.52 -12.30
C GLY A 262 21.33 18.62 -11.68
N TRP A 263 20.85 19.57 -12.48
CA TRP A 263 19.93 20.62 -12.02
C TRP A 263 18.59 20.03 -11.54
N VAL A 264 17.98 19.10 -12.29
CA VAL A 264 16.73 18.44 -11.89
C VAL A 264 16.90 17.68 -10.59
N ARG A 265 18.03 16.98 -10.38
CA ARG A 265 18.34 16.32 -9.10
C ARG A 265 18.46 17.31 -7.95
N SER A 266 19.18 18.42 -8.14
CA SER A 266 19.32 19.46 -7.10
C SER A 266 17.98 20.10 -6.76
N TRP A 267 17.21 20.48 -7.78
CA TRP A 267 15.87 21.04 -7.63
C TRP A 267 14.93 20.08 -6.90
N TRP A 268 15.04 18.78 -7.19
CA TRP A 268 14.30 17.71 -6.51
C TRP A 268 14.64 17.63 -5.02
N TYR A 269 15.94 17.52 -4.68
CA TYR A 269 16.38 17.43 -3.28
C TYR A 269 16.02 18.67 -2.46
N GLU A 270 16.03 19.85 -3.08
CA GLU A 270 15.55 21.07 -2.43
C GLU A 270 14.05 21.00 -2.11
N GLN A 271 13.24 20.26 -2.88
CA GLN A 271 11.82 20.07 -2.57
C GLN A 271 11.57 19.13 -1.39
N GLU A 272 12.40 18.12 -1.21
CA GLU A 272 12.32 17.18 -0.07
C GLU A 272 12.75 17.83 1.26
N ARG A 273 13.44 18.98 1.20
CA ARG A 273 13.93 19.72 2.38
C ARG A 273 12.96 20.75 2.97
N TYR A 274 11.85 21.07 2.29
CA TYR A 274 10.82 21.93 2.88
C TYR A 274 10.01 21.11 3.89
N LYS A 275 10.53 21.13 5.13
CA LYS A 275 9.82 20.85 6.37
C LYS A 275 8.91 22.01 6.75
#